data_AF-A0A6G0Y045-F1
#
_entry.id   AF-A0A6G0Y045-F1
#
_cell.length_a   1.000
_cell.length_b   1.000
_cell.length_c   1.000
_cell.angle_alpha   90.00
_cell.angle_beta   90.00
_cell.angle_gamma   90.00
#
_symmetry.space_group_name_H-M   'P 1'
#
loop_
_entity.id
_entity.type
_entity.pdbx_description
1 polymer ?
#
loop_
_entity_poly.entity_id
_entity_poly.type
_entity_poly.pdbx_seq_one_letter_code
_entity_poly.pdbx_strand_id
1 'polypeptide(L)'
;MRQVEWSSLHPQRGSQIFSSPISGDGPWWSFSPILFVFGAIHGALLAGLGWKHFCNRLGMAFFDAVLIVGLFTISFPVRSTELVVVGRLLLGTGSGGMSAIVPAYVGEISHPKFRGIFYKLLTFVFP
;
A
#
# COMPACT_ATOMS: atom_id res chain seq x y z
N MET A 1 -49.45 16.90 -16.42
CA MET A 1 -48.58 16.21 -15.45
C MET A 1 -47.42 15.60 -16.23
N ARG A 2 -46.27 16.26 -16.22
CA ARG A 2 -45.08 15.89 -17.00
C ARG A 2 -44.31 14.85 -16.17
N GLN A 3 -44.28 13.60 -16.63
CA GLN A 3 -43.37 12.57 -16.12
C GLN A 3 -41.96 13.06 -16.42
N VAL A 4 -41.36 13.77 -15.46
CA VAL A 4 -39.99 14.22 -15.54
C VAL A 4 -39.09 13.00 -15.38
N GLU A 5 -38.29 12.80 -16.41
CA GLU A 5 -37.44 11.65 -16.68
C GLU A 5 -36.35 11.48 -15.62
N TRP A 6 -36.68 10.77 -14.54
CA TRP A 6 -35.78 10.45 -13.42
C TRP A 6 -34.51 9.69 -13.83
N SER A 7 -34.47 9.11 -15.02
CA SER A 7 -33.31 8.40 -15.59
C SER A 7 -32.17 9.33 -16.04
N SER A 8 -32.41 10.64 -16.17
CA SER A 8 -31.41 11.62 -16.60
C SER A 8 -30.72 12.36 -15.45
N LEU A 9 -31.21 12.21 -14.21
CA LEU A 9 -30.68 12.88 -13.01
C LEU A 9 -29.60 12.08 -12.29
N HIS A 10 -29.30 10.84 -12.68
CA HIS A 10 -28.06 10.20 -12.27
C HIS A 10 -26.92 10.91 -13.01
N PRO A 11 -26.16 11.77 -12.33
CA PRO A 11 -25.04 12.41 -12.98
C PRO A 11 -24.08 11.26 -13.34
N GLN A 12 -23.64 11.22 -14.59
CA GLN A 12 -22.43 10.51 -15.05
C GLN A 12 -21.15 11.10 -14.37
N ARG A 13 -21.28 11.62 -13.14
CA ARG A 13 -20.30 12.33 -12.32
C ARG A 13 -19.48 11.36 -11.44
N GLY A 14 -19.74 10.06 -11.53
CA GLY A 14 -18.89 9.05 -10.90
C GLY A 14 -17.60 8.76 -11.67
N SER A 15 -17.61 8.92 -13.00
CA SER A 15 -16.47 8.58 -13.88
C SER A 15 -15.56 9.78 -14.20
N GLN A 16 -16.02 11.01 -13.98
CA GLN A 16 -15.30 12.25 -14.36
C GLN A 16 -14.51 12.90 -13.20
N ILE A 17 -14.68 12.45 -11.94
CA ILE A 17 -13.93 13.03 -10.81
C ILE A 17 -12.50 12.46 -10.74
N PHE A 18 -12.27 11.28 -11.31
CA PHE A 18 -10.96 10.63 -11.35
C PHE A 18 -10.53 10.31 -12.79
N SER A 19 -10.52 11.30 -13.68
CA SER A 19 -9.74 11.22 -14.92
C SER A 19 -8.24 11.33 -14.60
N SER A 20 -7.75 10.42 -13.75
CA SER A 20 -6.31 10.24 -13.63
C SER A 20 -5.79 9.64 -14.95
N PRO A 21 -4.52 9.87 -15.32
CA PRO A 21 -3.91 9.29 -16.53
C PRO A 21 -4.01 7.76 -16.67
N ILE A 22 -4.50 7.06 -15.64
CA ILE A 22 -4.69 5.61 -15.56
C ILE A 22 -6.13 5.19 -15.87
N SER A 23 -7.10 6.11 -15.80
CA SER A 23 -8.53 5.83 -16.05
C SER A 23 -8.89 5.82 -17.54
N GLY A 24 -7.99 5.31 -18.39
CA GLY A 24 -8.29 4.93 -19.76
C GLY A 24 -8.73 3.48 -19.79
N ASP A 25 -9.58 3.11 -20.75
CA ASP A 25 -10.20 1.78 -20.92
C ASP A 25 -9.21 0.62 -21.20
N GLY A 26 -7.94 0.74 -20.81
CA GLY A 26 -6.88 -0.26 -20.96
C GLY A 26 -6.71 -1.14 -19.71
N PRO A 27 -6.23 -2.40 -19.83
CA PRO A 27 -6.19 -3.36 -18.72
C PRO A 27 -5.43 -2.90 -17.46
N TRP A 28 -4.53 -1.92 -17.60
CA TRP A 28 -3.63 -1.42 -16.56
C TRP A 28 -4.33 -0.86 -15.31
N TRP A 29 -5.54 -0.30 -15.45
CA TRP A 29 -6.30 0.20 -14.29
C TRP A 29 -6.70 -0.92 -13.32
N SER A 30 -7.05 -2.10 -13.86
CA SER A 30 -7.40 -3.30 -13.07
C SER A 30 -6.18 -4.05 -12.55
N PHE A 31 -5.05 -3.99 -13.25
CA PHE A 31 -3.83 -4.69 -12.84
C PHE A 31 -3.07 -3.96 -11.72
N SER A 32 -3.18 -2.64 -11.61
CA SER A 32 -2.47 -1.83 -10.59
C SER A 32 -2.71 -2.31 -9.14
N PRO A 33 -3.96 -2.54 -8.68
CA PRO A 33 -4.21 -3.07 -7.33
C PRO A 33 -3.66 -4.48 -7.11
N ILE A 34 -3.72 -5.33 -8.14
CA ILE A 34 -3.21 -6.70 -8.09
C ILE A 34 -1.69 -6.68 -7.84
N LEU A 35 -0.98 -5.84 -8.58
CA LEU A 35 0.47 -5.68 -8.43
C LEU A 35 0.85 -5.10 -7.07
N PHE A 36 0.03 -4.21 -6.50
CA PHE A 36 0.22 -3.77 -5.11
C PHE A 36 0.16 -4.92 -4.12
N VAL A 37 -0.84 -5.82 -4.24
CA VAL A 37 -0.97 -6.99 -3.36
C VAL A 37 0.18 -7.98 -3.57
N PHE A 38 0.57 -8.24 -4.81
CA PHE A 38 1.76 -9.05 -5.11
C PHE A 38 3.02 -8.46 -4.48
N GLY A 39 3.21 -7.14 -4.59
CA GLY A 39 4.30 -6.42 -3.94
C GLY A 39 4.28 -6.59 -2.43
N ALA A 40 3.10 -6.49 -1.81
CA ALA A 40 2.91 -6.68 -0.37
C ALA A 40 3.25 -8.09 0.10
N ILE A 41 2.84 -9.13 -0.65
CA ILE A 41 3.19 -10.51 -0.36
C ILE A 41 4.71 -10.71 -0.45
N HIS A 42 5.35 -10.17 -1.51
CA HIS A 42 6.80 -10.25 -1.66
C HIS A 42 7.53 -9.52 -0.53
N GLY A 43 7.09 -8.33 -0.16
CA GLY A 43 7.67 -7.55 0.94
C GLY A 43 7.53 -8.24 2.29
N ALA A 44 6.36 -8.80 2.58
CA ALA A 44 6.11 -9.54 3.80
C ALA A 44 6.96 -10.83 3.88
N LEU A 45 7.13 -11.54 2.76
CA LEU A 45 7.96 -12.74 2.70
C LEU A 45 9.44 -12.41 2.92
N LEU A 46 9.95 -11.36 2.27
CA LEU A 46 11.33 -10.90 2.46
C LEU A 46 11.59 -10.44 3.90
N ALA A 47 10.64 -9.72 4.50
CA ALA A 47 10.72 -9.31 5.91
C ALA A 47 10.71 -10.52 6.87
N GLY A 48 9.84 -11.51 6.61
CA GLY A 48 9.73 -12.71 7.43
C GLY A 48 10.96 -13.62 7.36
N LEU A 49 11.56 -13.81 6.18
CA LEU A 49 12.78 -14.60 6.03
C LEU A 49 14.04 -13.82 6.48
N GLY A 50 14.08 -12.51 6.23
CA GLY A 50 15.19 -11.63 6.61
C GLY A 50 15.36 -11.46 8.13
N TRP A 51 14.32 -11.79 8.91
CA TRP A 51 14.27 -11.66 10.37
C TRP A 51 15.42 -12.35 11.11
N LYS A 52 15.97 -13.45 10.57
CA LYS A 52 17.08 -14.18 11.23
C LYS A 52 18.44 -13.46 11.14
N HIS A 53 18.60 -12.52 10.21
CA HIS A 53 19.89 -11.89 9.94
C HIS A 53 19.87 -10.36 10.02
N PHE A 54 18.71 -9.73 9.87
CA PHE A 54 18.59 -8.27 9.96
C PHE A 54 18.34 -7.82 11.38
N CYS A 55 19.22 -6.95 11.88
CA CYS A 55 18.94 -6.14 13.05
C CYS A 55 17.69 -5.29 12.75
N ASN A 56 16.64 -5.39 13.56
CA ASN A 56 15.31 -4.84 13.24
C ASN A 56 15.29 -3.36 12.85
N ARG A 57 16.25 -2.59 13.35
CA ARG A 57 16.42 -1.18 13.00
C ARG A 57 16.87 -0.96 11.55
N LEU A 58 17.74 -1.82 11.01
CA LEU A 58 18.21 -1.76 9.63
C LEU A 58 17.15 -2.26 8.65
N GLY A 59 16.41 -3.31 9.02
CA GLY A 59 15.28 -3.79 8.23
C GLY A 59 14.20 -2.71 8.09
N MET A 60 13.84 -2.04 9.19
CA MET A 60 12.87 -0.95 9.18
C MET A 60 13.30 0.20 8.26
N ALA A 61 14.57 0.63 8.34
CA ALA A 61 15.11 1.69 7.47
C ALA A 61 15.11 1.30 5.99
N PHE A 62 15.38 0.02 5.66
CA PHE A 62 15.36 -0.46 4.28
C PHE A 62 13.95 -0.42 3.68
N PHE A 63 12.95 -0.96 4.38
CA PHE A 63 11.57 -0.96 3.87
C PHE A 63 10.98 0.45 3.82
N ASP A 64 11.33 1.32 4.77
CA ASP A 64 10.95 2.73 4.75
C ASP A 64 11.54 3.46 3.53
N ALA A 65 12.83 3.22 3.22
CA ALA A 65 13.45 3.78 2.01
C ALA A 65 12.76 3.31 0.71
N VAL A 66 12.40 2.02 0.61
CA VAL A 66 11.65 1.48 -0.53
C VAL A 66 10.28 2.16 -0.66
N LEU A 67 9.62 2.45 0.46
CA LEU A 67 8.34 3.14 0.50
C LEU A 67 8.48 4.59 0.02
N ILE A 68 9.49 5.32 0.50
CA ILE A 68 9.77 6.70 0.09
C ILE A 68 10.03 6.76 -1.43
N VAL A 69 10.81 5.82 -1.97
CA VAL A 69 11.06 5.71 -3.41
C VAL A 69 9.77 5.41 -4.18
N GLY A 70 8.94 4.49 -3.69
CA GLY A 70 7.63 4.20 -4.28
C GLY A 70 6.69 5.41 -4.27
N LEU A 71 6.66 6.17 -3.17
CA LEU A 71 5.85 7.38 -3.03
C LEU A 71 6.33 8.47 -4.00
N PHE A 72 7.64 8.70 -4.09
CA PHE A 72 8.23 9.61 -5.06
C PHE A 72 7.85 9.20 -6.49
N THR A 73 7.91 7.91 -6.80
CA THR A 73 7.57 7.39 -8.14
C THR A 73 6.11 7.66 -8.52
N ILE A 74 5.18 7.70 -7.57
CA ILE A 74 3.78 8.09 -7.82
C ILE A 74 3.60 9.62 -7.83
N SER A 75 4.33 10.35 -6.98
CA SER A 75 4.20 11.80 -6.84
C SER A 75 4.76 12.59 -8.02
N PHE A 76 5.70 12.03 -8.79
CA PHE A 76 6.16 12.63 -10.04
C PHE A 76 5.32 12.02 -11.17
N PRO A 77 4.27 12.70 -11.68
CA PRO A 77 3.41 12.15 -12.71
C PRO A 77 4.18 12.19 -14.03
N VAL A 78 5.06 11.21 -14.23
CA VAL A 78 5.62 10.94 -15.55
C VAL A 78 4.46 10.42 -16.39
N ARG A 79 4.34 10.92 -17.61
CA ARG A 79 3.26 10.62 -18.58
C ARG A 79 3.11 9.12 -18.95
N SER A 80 3.87 8.24 -18.32
CA SER A 80 3.89 6.80 -18.53
C SER A 80 3.10 6.07 -17.43
N THR A 81 2.08 5.34 -17.85
CA THR A 81 1.25 4.46 -17.00
C THR A 81 2.08 3.36 -16.32
N GLU A 82 3.18 2.94 -16.95
CA GLU A 82 4.06 1.87 -16.43
C GLU A 82 4.79 2.27 -15.15
N LEU A 83 5.22 3.53 -15.04
CA LEU A 83 5.92 4.01 -13.85
C LEU A 83 5.01 4.04 -12.63
N VAL A 84 3.72 4.35 -12.81
CA VAL A 84 2.75 4.29 -11.71
C VAL A 84 2.51 2.85 -11.26
N VAL A 85 2.48 1.90 -12.20
CA VAL A 85 2.35 0.48 -11.90
C VAL A 85 3.56 -0.02 -11.09
N VAL A 86 4.78 0.36 -11.48
CA VAL A 86 6.01 0.03 -10.73
C VAL A 86 6.00 0.70 -9.35
N GLY A 87 5.57 1.97 -9.26
CA GLY A 87 5.41 2.67 -7.99
C GLY A 87 4.46 1.93 -7.03
N ARG A 88 3.35 1.39 -7.53
CA ARG A 88 2.39 0.58 -6.75
C ARG A 88 3.01 -0.72 -6.24
N LEU A 89 3.83 -1.39 -7.05
CA LEU A 89 4.56 -2.59 -6.62
C LEU A 89 5.52 -2.27 -5.48
N LEU A 90 6.33 -1.20 -5.62
CA LEU A 90 7.29 -0.77 -4.61
C LEU A 90 6.60 -0.32 -3.30
N LEU A 91 5.53 0.45 -3.41
CA LEU A 91 4.69 0.84 -2.27
C LEU A 91 4.12 -0.37 -1.55
N GLY A 92 3.63 -1.37 -2.28
CA GLY A 92 3.17 -2.64 -1.72
C GLY A 92 4.27 -3.38 -0.99
N THR A 93 5.46 -3.50 -1.59
CA THR A 93 6.62 -4.16 -0.95
C THR A 93 7.07 -3.44 0.31
N GLY A 94 7.13 -2.11 0.31
CA GLY A 94 7.44 -1.31 1.49
C GLY A 94 6.41 -1.52 2.62
N SER A 95 5.12 -1.35 2.32
CA SER A 95 4.05 -1.47 3.32
C SER A 95 3.94 -2.89 3.89
N GLY A 96 4.00 -3.92 3.04
CA GLY A 96 3.93 -5.32 3.45
C GLY A 96 5.10 -5.74 4.34
N GLY A 97 6.31 -5.27 4.04
CA GLY A 97 7.48 -5.53 4.89
C GLY A 97 7.41 -4.82 6.25
N MET A 98 6.95 -3.56 6.27
CA MET A 98 6.77 -2.82 7.53
C MET A 98 5.72 -3.46 8.44
N SER A 99 4.60 -3.94 7.88
CA SER A 99 3.56 -4.63 8.67
C SER A 99 4.08 -5.88 9.38
N ALA A 100 5.10 -6.56 8.85
CA ALA A 100 5.76 -7.69 9.51
C ALA A 100 6.83 -7.25 10.53
N ILE A 101 7.60 -6.20 10.23
CA ILE A 101 8.74 -5.78 11.06
C ILE A 101 8.33 -4.99 12.29
N VAL A 102 7.36 -4.08 12.16
CA VAL A 102 6.89 -3.22 13.26
C VAL A 102 6.41 -4.03 14.48
N PRO A 103 5.50 -5.01 14.38
CA PRO A 103 5.07 -5.81 15.54
C PRO A 103 6.23 -6.54 16.22
N ALA A 104 7.14 -7.05 15.42
CA ALA A 104 8.20 -7.90 15.92
C ALA A 104 9.32 -7.05 16.57
N TYR A 105 9.59 -5.84 16.06
CA TYR A 105 10.46 -4.86 16.73
C TYR A 105 9.87 -4.36 18.06
N VAL A 106 8.58 -4.03 18.08
CA VAL A 106 7.87 -3.63 19.30
C VAL A 106 7.89 -4.76 20.34
N GLY A 107 7.76 -6.02 19.90
CA GLY A 107 7.87 -7.20 20.75
C GLY A 107 9.24 -7.38 21.41
N GLU A 108 10.31 -7.03 20.70
CA GLU A 108 11.68 -7.11 21.22
C GLU A 108 11.99 -6.02 22.27
N ILE A 109 11.52 -4.79 22.06
CA ILE A 109 11.76 -3.68 22.99
C ILE A 109 10.86 -3.76 24.22
N SER A 110 9.68 -4.37 24.09
CA SER A 110 8.68 -4.38 25.16
C SER A 110 9.01 -5.37 26.28
N HIS A 111 8.92 -4.88 27.52
CA HIS A 111 9.05 -5.69 28.73
C HIS A 111 7.96 -6.78 28.76
N PRO A 112 8.25 -8.03 29.17
CA PRO A 112 7.35 -9.17 29.03
C PRO A 112 5.94 -9.00 29.62
N LYS A 113 5.75 -8.10 30.60
CA LYS A 113 4.43 -7.78 31.19
C LYS A 113 3.52 -6.96 30.28
N PHE A 114 4.05 -6.20 29.32
CA PHE A 114 3.27 -5.26 28.49
C PHE A 114 3.14 -5.69 27.02
N ARG A 115 3.85 -6.75 26.59
CA ARG A 115 3.83 -7.27 25.21
C ARG A 115 2.43 -7.40 24.64
N GLY A 116 1.51 -8.02 25.38
CA GLY A 116 0.13 -8.23 24.93
C GLY A 116 -0.68 -6.96 24.71
N ILE A 117 -0.38 -5.86 25.42
CA ILE A 117 -1.06 -4.57 25.24
C ILE A 117 -0.53 -3.87 23.98
N PHE A 118 0.78 -3.92 23.74
CA PHE A 118 1.38 -3.36 22.54
C PHE A 118 0.90 -4.05 21.26
N TYR A 119 0.77 -5.39 21.26
CA TYR A 119 0.20 -6.10 20.12
C TYR A 119 -1.26 -5.72 19.88
N LYS A 120 -2.08 -5.60 20.93
CA LYS A 120 -3.47 -5.16 20.81
C LYS A 120 -3.61 -3.75 20.24
N LEU A 121 -2.76 -2.82 20.67
CA LEU A 121 -2.73 -1.45 20.14
C LEU A 121 -2.31 -1.42 18.67
N LEU A 122 -1.31 -2.23 18.30
CA LEU A 122 -0.84 -2.29 16.93
C LEU A 122 -1.90 -2.88 15.98
N THR A 123 -2.58 -3.97 16.38
CA THR A 123 -3.68 -4.55 15.59
C THR A 123 -4.87 -3.61 15.47
N PHE A 124 -5.11 -2.71 16.44
CA PHE A 124 -6.15 -1.68 16.30
C PHE A 124 -5.78 -0.60 15.26
N VAL A 125 -4.49 -0.30 15.08
CA VAL A 125 -4.01 0.69 14.11
C VAL A 125 -4.02 0.16 12.67
N PHE A 126 -3.84 -1.15 12.48
CA PHE A 126 -3.89 -1.83 11.18
C PHE A 126 -5.16 -2.69 11.09
N PRO A 127 -6.31 -2.12 10.65
CA PRO A 127 -7.57 -2.85 10.53
C PRO A 127 -7.56 -3.92 9.43
#